data_AF-E9GR19-F1
#
_entry.id   AF-E9GR19-F1
#
_cell.length_a   1.000
_cell.length_b   1.000
_cell.length_c   1.000
_cell.angle_alpha   90.00
_cell.angle_beta   90.00
_cell.angle_gamma   90.00
#
_symmetry.space_group_name_H-M   'P 1'
#
loop_
_entity.id
_entity.type
_entity.pdbx_description
1 polymer ?
#
loop_
_entity_poly.entity_id
_entity_poly.type
_entity_poly.pdbx_seq_one_letter_code
_entity_poly.pdbx_strand_id
1 'polypeptide(L)'
;MVRTINIFDNNRPVQAAVELKNRPGVWLKAKKLSLTPGQAEVKVDLPLPMTCCNLKIEFAAFYENLHASLEMLQCPRCSASVPDHPKVCSNCRENVYQCHKCRSINYDLKDP
;
A
#
# COMPACT_ATOMS: atom_id res chain seq x y z
N MET A 1 5.54 1.68 2.79
CA MET A 1 6.73 1.30 1.98
C MET A 1 6.94 -0.21 2.03
N VAL A 2 7.46 -0.88 1.00
CA VAL A 2 7.66 -2.35 1.03
C VAL A 2 8.74 -2.72 2.05
N ARG A 3 8.49 -3.75 2.86
CA ARG A 3 9.44 -4.32 3.83
C ARG A 3 9.91 -5.72 3.42
N THR A 4 9.01 -6.55 2.91
CA THR A 4 9.33 -7.92 2.53
C THR A 4 8.88 -8.21 1.12
N ILE A 5 9.77 -8.80 0.32
CA ILE A 5 9.45 -9.36 -1.00
C ILE A 5 9.75 -10.86 -0.97
N ASN A 6 8.82 -11.68 -1.45
CA ASN A 6 9.05 -13.09 -1.73
C ASN A 6 9.11 -13.29 -3.25
N ILE A 7 10.09 -14.05 -3.71
CA ILE A 7 10.20 -14.53 -5.09
C ILE A 7 9.82 -16.01 -5.08
N PHE A 8 8.89 -16.35 -5.97
CA PHE A 8 8.47 -17.71 -6.20
C PHE A 8 8.66 -18.08 -7.66
N ASP A 9 8.85 -19.37 -7.88
CA ASP A 9 8.95 -19.95 -9.20
C ASP A 9 7.99 -21.12 -9.40
N ASN A 10 7.77 -21.41 -10.67
CA ASN A 10 7.07 -22.58 -11.13
C ASN A 10 7.66 -23.00 -12.48
N ASN A 11 8.04 -24.27 -12.61
CA ASN A 11 8.64 -24.82 -13.83
C ASN A 11 7.64 -25.55 -14.74
N ARG A 12 6.33 -25.32 -14.57
CA ARG A 12 5.29 -25.89 -15.42
C ARG A 12 4.97 -24.91 -16.55
N PRO A 13 5.13 -25.27 -17.83
CA PRO A 13 4.66 -24.42 -18.91
C PRO A 13 3.13 -24.28 -18.82
N VAL A 14 2.66 -23.05 -18.97
CA VAL A 14 1.23 -22.71 -19.03
C VAL A 14 0.98 -21.91 -20.30
N GLN A 15 -0.23 -21.99 -20.84
CA GLN A 15 -0.60 -21.22 -22.02
C GLN A 15 -0.97 -19.78 -21.64
N ALA A 16 -1.50 -19.58 -20.43
CA ALA A 16 -1.80 -18.26 -19.89
C ALA A 16 -1.58 -18.16 -18.37
N ALA A 17 -1.19 -16.98 -17.90
CA ALA A 17 -0.95 -16.71 -16.48
C ALA A 17 -2.18 -16.96 -15.58
N VAL A 18 -3.40 -16.88 -16.14
CA VAL A 18 -4.65 -17.15 -15.41
C VAL A 18 -4.71 -18.57 -14.86
N GLU A 19 -4.04 -19.53 -15.49
CA GLU A 19 -3.99 -20.92 -15.02
C GLU A 19 -3.25 -21.09 -13.69
N LEU A 20 -2.42 -20.11 -13.31
CA LEU A 20 -1.67 -20.09 -12.05
C LEU A 20 -2.40 -19.30 -10.96
N LYS A 21 -3.46 -18.57 -11.33
CA LYS A 21 -4.26 -17.77 -10.39
C LYS A 21 -4.95 -18.71 -9.39
N ASN A 22 -4.94 -18.32 -8.12
CA ASN A 22 -5.59 -19.06 -7.02
C ASN A 22 -5.08 -20.51 -6.83
N ARG A 23 -3.88 -20.83 -7.31
CA ARG A 23 -3.24 -22.15 -7.09
C ARG A 23 -1.97 -21.99 -6.25
N PRO A 24 -2.06 -21.81 -4.93
CA PRO A 24 -0.88 -21.55 -4.10
C PRO A 24 0.13 -22.72 -4.10
N GLY A 25 -0.34 -23.97 -4.22
CA GLY A 25 0.50 -25.16 -4.16
C GLY A 25 1.43 -25.39 -5.36
N VAL A 26 1.29 -24.63 -6.45
CA VAL A 26 2.20 -24.75 -7.61
C VAL A 26 3.43 -23.86 -7.51
N TRP A 27 3.48 -22.97 -6.51
CA TRP A 27 4.56 -22.01 -6.35
C TRP A 27 5.56 -22.49 -5.31
N LEU A 28 6.83 -22.59 -5.70
CA LEU A 28 7.95 -22.84 -4.81
C LEU A 28 8.59 -21.52 -4.43
N LYS A 29 8.97 -21.33 -3.17
CA LYS A 29 9.61 -20.08 -2.72
C LYS A 29 11.11 -20.17 -2.98
N ALA A 30 11.61 -19.35 -3.89
CA ALA A 30 13.02 -19.28 -4.25
C ALA A 30 13.81 -18.38 -3.30
N LYS A 31 13.24 -17.21 -2.94
CA LYS A 31 13.94 -16.22 -2.10
C LYS A 31 12.97 -15.37 -1.30
N LYS A 32 13.38 -14.99 -0.09
CA LYS A 32 12.77 -13.92 0.70
C LYS A 32 13.78 -12.79 0.85
N LEU A 33 13.31 -11.56 0.65
CA LEU A 33 14.10 -10.33 0.74
C LEU A 33 13.50 -9.45 1.84
N SER A 34 14.39 -8.83 2.60
CA SER A 34 14.05 -7.78 3.55
C SER A 34 14.62 -6.47 3.03
N LEU A 35 13.76 -5.47 2.87
CA LEU A 35 14.13 -4.14 2.42
C LEU A 35 14.16 -3.20 3.62
N THR A 36 15.02 -2.19 3.54
CA THR A 36 15.04 -1.08 4.50
C THR A 36 13.99 -0.02 4.12
N PRO A 37 13.48 0.79 5.06
CA PRO A 37 12.54 1.87 4.74
C PRO A 37 13.15 2.84 3.70
N GLY A 38 12.36 3.20 2.69
CA GLY A 38 12.80 4.14 1.63
C GLY A 38 13.74 3.55 0.59
N GLN A 39 14.09 2.27 0.68
CA GLN A 39 14.93 1.61 -0.32
C GLN A 39 14.23 1.56 -1.68
N ALA A 40 14.78 2.26 -2.67
CA ALA A 40 14.23 2.35 -4.02
C ALA A 40 14.58 1.12 -4.89
N GLU A 41 15.74 0.51 -4.66
CA GLU A 41 16.26 -0.58 -5.47
C GLU A 41 16.84 -1.71 -4.61
N VAL A 42 16.70 -2.95 -5.08
CA VAL A 42 17.29 -4.14 -4.45
C VAL A 42 17.80 -5.08 -5.53
N LYS A 43 19.07 -5.49 -5.42
CA LYS A 43 19.67 -6.53 -6.24
C LYS A 43 19.48 -7.89 -5.57
N VAL A 44 19.14 -8.90 -6.36
CA VAL A 44 18.91 -10.26 -5.86
C VAL A 44 19.84 -11.22 -6.56
N ASP A 45 20.76 -11.80 -5.81
CA ASP A 45 21.61 -12.88 -6.29
C ASP A 45 21.00 -14.23 -5.86
N LEU A 46 20.72 -15.07 -6.86
CA LEU A 46 20.25 -16.43 -6.66
C LEU A 46 21.48 -17.34 -6.59
N PRO A 47 21.71 -18.04 -5.47
CA PRO A 47 22.96 -18.80 -5.26
C PRO A 47 23.08 -20.00 -6.19
N LEU A 48 21.96 -20.48 -6.75
CA LEU A 48 21.91 -21.53 -7.74
C LEU A 48 21.11 -21.03 -8.94
N PRO A 49 21.58 -21.28 -10.18
CA PRO A 49 20.77 -21.08 -11.37
C PRO A 49 19.47 -21.87 -11.24
N MET A 50 18.35 -21.21 -11.52
CA MET A 50 17.04 -21.84 -11.49
C MET A 50 16.40 -21.76 -12.86
N THR A 51 15.89 -22.90 -13.32
CA THR A 51 15.06 -22.98 -14.51
C THR A 51 13.61 -22.87 -14.08
N CYS A 52 12.89 -21.87 -14.60
CA CYS A 52 11.48 -21.70 -14.34
C CYS A 52 10.76 -21.26 -15.62
N CYS A 53 9.52 -21.71 -15.80
CA CYS A 53 8.63 -21.22 -16.85
C CYS A 53 7.88 -19.96 -16.39
N ASN A 54 7.70 -19.81 -15.07
CA ASN A 54 6.94 -18.71 -14.50
C ASN A 54 7.62 -18.18 -13.23
N LEU A 55 7.50 -16.87 -13.03
CA LEU A 55 8.05 -16.17 -11.87
C LEU A 55 6.95 -15.31 -11.24
N LYS A 56 6.87 -15.33 -9.90
CA LYS A 56 5.95 -14.50 -9.12
C LYS A 56 6.72 -13.70 -8.08
N ILE A 57 6.51 -12.40 -8.09
CA ILE A 57 7.03 -11.47 -7.08
C ILE A 57 5.88 -11.06 -6.19
N GLU A 58 6.02 -11.32 -4.89
CA GLU A 58 5.01 -11.01 -3.87
C GLU A 58 5.55 -9.97 -2.90
N PHE A 59 4.84 -8.85 -2.78
CA PHE A 59 5.07 -7.86 -1.72
C PHE A 59 4.38 -8.32 -0.43
N ALA A 60 5.10 -9.06 0.41
CA ALA A 60 4.53 -9.81 1.52
C ALA A 60 4.35 -9.01 2.81
N ALA A 61 5.08 -7.91 2.97
CA ALA A 61 4.93 -7.03 4.12
C ALA A 61 5.33 -5.60 3.77
N PHE A 62 4.74 -4.64 4.47
CA PHE A 62 4.99 -3.22 4.31
C PHE A 62 5.38 -2.62 5.66
N TYR A 63 6.22 -1.59 5.65
CA TYR A 63 6.37 -0.67 6.77
C TYR A 63 5.09 0.14 6.91
N GLU A 64 4.59 0.22 8.14
CA GLU A 64 3.58 1.18 8.52
C GLU A 64 4.14 2.58 8.32
N ASN A 65 3.47 3.36 7.48
CA ASN A 65 3.72 4.79 7.46
C ASN A 65 2.97 5.36 8.67
N LEU A 66 3.63 5.51 9.81
CA LEU A 66 3.08 6.24 10.97
C LEU A 66 2.68 7.68 10.65
N HIS A 67 3.13 8.23 9.51
CA HIS A 67 2.69 9.52 8.98
C HIS A 67 1.50 9.44 8.01
N ALA A 68 1.10 8.25 7.56
CA ALA A 68 -0.13 8.09 6.77
C ALA A 68 -1.39 8.09 7.65
N SER A 69 -1.26 7.82 8.95
CA SER A 69 -2.32 8.03 9.94
C SER A 69 -2.46 9.50 10.37
N LEU A 70 -1.60 10.40 9.88
CA LEU A 70 -1.85 11.83 9.91
C LEU A 70 -2.41 12.23 8.54
N GLU A 71 -3.59 11.73 8.20
CA GLU A 71 -4.33 12.21 7.04
C GLU A 71 -4.57 13.72 7.25
N MET A 72 -3.75 14.55 6.60
CA MET A 72 -4.00 15.97 6.56
C MET A 72 -5.11 16.22 5.56
N LEU A 73 -6.25 16.66 6.09
CA LEU A 73 -7.41 17.05 5.31
C LEU A 73 -7.15 18.41 4.65
N GLN A 74 -7.71 18.61 3.47
CA GLN A 74 -7.69 19.92 2.82
C GLN A 74 -8.95 20.69 3.21
N CYS A 75 -8.80 21.90 3.74
CA CYS A 75 -9.95 22.73 4.07
C CYS A 75 -10.70 23.15 2.79
N PRO A 76 -12.00 22.81 2.63
CA PRO A 76 -12.74 23.14 1.41
C PRO A 76 -13.04 24.64 1.25
N ARG A 77 -12.69 25.47 2.24
CA ARG A 77 -12.91 26.93 2.24
C ARG A 77 -11.68 27.72 1.84
N CYS A 78 -10.49 27.29 2.29
CA CYS A 78 -9.26 28.04 2.11
C CYS A 78 -8.08 27.19 1.64
N SER A 79 -8.29 25.89 1.39
CA SER A 79 -7.27 24.93 0.95
C SER A 79 -6.08 24.78 1.89
N ALA A 80 -6.20 25.24 3.15
CA ALA A 80 -5.19 24.98 4.17
C ALA A 80 -5.19 23.50 4.55
N SER A 81 -4.01 22.96 4.83
CA SER A 81 -3.82 21.63 5.39
C SER A 81 -4.31 21.59 6.85
N VAL A 82 -5.15 20.62 7.21
CA VAL A 82 -5.79 20.51 8.53
C VAL A 82 -5.56 19.10 9.09
N PRO A 83 -5.06 18.95 10.33
CA PRO A 83 -4.97 17.65 10.97
C PRO A 83 -6.34 16.99 11.16
N ASP A 84 -6.41 15.66 11.07
CA ASP A 84 -7.65 14.90 11.29
C ASP A 84 -8.24 15.08 12.71
N HIS A 85 -7.52 15.63 13.68
CA HIS A 85 -8.11 16.09 14.95
C HIS A 85 -7.51 17.44 15.34
N PRO A 86 -8.32 18.49 15.66
CA PRO A 86 -9.75 18.50 15.98
C PRO A 86 -10.72 18.75 14.79
N LYS A 87 -10.33 18.51 13.53
CA LYS A 87 -11.22 18.68 12.34
C LYS A 87 -11.69 20.13 12.09
N VAL A 88 -11.05 21.11 12.73
CA VAL A 88 -11.29 22.54 12.56
C VAL A 88 -10.05 23.20 11.97
N CYS A 89 -10.22 23.97 10.91
CA CYS A 89 -9.12 24.66 10.24
C CYS A 89 -8.58 25.80 11.11
N SER A 90 -7.27 25.86 11.35
CA SER A 90 -6.64 26.96 12.11
C SER A 90 -6.66 28.30 11.36
N ASN A 91 -6.74 28.26 10.01
CA ASN A 91 -6.74 29.45 9.17
C ASN A 91 -8.11 30.13 9.11
N CYS A 92 -9.16 29.41 8.73
CA CYS A 92 -10.51 29.98 8.57
C CYS A 92 -11.49 29.63 9.69
N ARG A 93 -11.11 28.76 10.65
CA ARG A 93 -11.93 28.31 11.79
C ARG A 93 -13.20 27.52 11.43
N GLU A 94 -13.31 27.07 10.17
CA GLU A 94 -14.42 26.25 9.69
C GLU A 94 -14.15 24.75 9.91
N ASN A 95 -15.22 23.96 10.06
CA ASN A 95 -15.14 22.51 10.15
C ASN A 95 -14.90 21.90 8.75
N VAL A 96 -13.89 21.06 8.60
CA VAL A 96 -13.47 20.52 7.30
C VAL A 96 -14.47 19.57 6.65
N TYR A 97 -15.38 18.97 7.42
CA TYR A 97 -16.46 18.11 6.93
C TYR A 97 -17.76 18.88 6.66
N GLN A 98 -17.77 20.20 6.89
CA GLN A 98 -18.93 21.02 6.66
C GLN A 98 -19.09 21.37 5.18
N CYS A 99 -20.21 20.99 4.60
CA CYS A 99 -20.53 21.30 3.21
C CYS A 99 -20.58 22.82 2.98
N HIS A 100 -19.96 23.29 1.89
CA HIS A 100 -19.95 24.71 1.53
C HIS A 100 -21.35 25.28 1.33
N LYS A 101 -22.25 24.47 0.72
CA LYS A 101 -23.59 24.89 0.28
C LYS A 101 -24.64 24.79 1.38
N CYS A 102 -24.78 23.63 2.04
CA CYS A 102 -25.86 23.41 3.01
C CYS A 102 -25.43 23.58 4.48
N ARG A 103 -24.13 23.74 4.76
CA ARG A 103 -23.57 23.84 6.12
C ARG A 103 -23.82 22.62 7.02
N SER A 104 -24.34 21.51 6.49
CA SER A 104 -24.39 20.22 7.18
C SER A 104 -22.98 19.63 7.34
N ILE A 105 -22.72 19.03 8.49
CA ILE A 105 -21.49 18.30 8.78
C ILE A 105 -21.76 16.82 8.49
N ASN A 106 -20.91 16.19 7.66
CA ASN A 106 -21.03 14.77 7.41
C ASN A 106 -20.45 13.99 8.61
N TYR A 107 -21.31 13.31 9.36
CA TYR A 107 -20.93 12.48 10.51
C TYR A 107 -20.81 11.00 10.17
N ASP A 108 -21.11 10.59 8.94
CA ASP A 108 -21.21 9.16 8.55
C ASP A 108 -19.83 8.49 8.35
N LEU A 109 -18.74 9.26 8.42
CA LEU A 109 -17.35 8.75 8.46
C LEU A 109 -16.85 8.56 9.90
N LYS A 110 -17.74 8.19 10.84
CA LYS A 110 -17.43 8.07 12.28
C LYS A 110 -17.16 6.64 12.77
N ASP A 111 -17.13 5.63 11.91
CA ASP A 111 -16.81 4.29 12.40
C ASP A 111 -15.29 4.04 12.53
N PRO A 112 -14.88 3.37 13.63
CA PRO A 112 -13.50 3.28 14.14
C PRO A 112 -12.55 2.42 13.31
#